data_AF-A0A848GJG9-F1
#
_entry.id   AF-A0A848GJG9-F1
#
_cell.length_a   1.000
_cell.length_b   1.000
_cell.length_c   1.000
_cell.angle_alpha   90.00
_cell.angle_beta   90.00
_cell.angle_gamma   90.00
#
_symmetry.space_group_name_H-M   'P 1'
#
loop_
_entity.id
_entity.type
_entity.pdbx_description
1 polymer ?
#
loop_
_entity_poly.entity_id
_entity_poly.type
_entity_poly.pdbx_seq_one_letter_code
_entity_poly.pdbx_strand_id
1 'polypeptide(L)'
;MKKLEEIKILFENRSYSVRSDFINDYDFNDDYYEYYHQFLLNAESIKDRFYLSDLIDLTGWLDIYDMKIMERYYSYLFSQNHYLIKLAVLDYFKYCNKDLPFPSYEKDLNAILQERLPSILRCQVLINLLILDTKDAPQYIKSLISLLEHNNDWKVIHRLLNNLKEVQLRLEYSSCICKELVKKSQIVELGASTKSLPIDVCKNIHE
;
A
#
# COMPACT_ATOMS: atom_id res chain seq x y z
N MET A 1 4.97 26.64 11.55
CA MET A 1 5.12 26.25 10.14
C MET A 1 6.58 26.47 9.74
N LYS A 2 7.25 25.45 9.18
CA LYS A 2 8.64 25.57 8.72
C LYS A 2 8.69 26.42 7.44
N LYS A 3 9.83 27.09 7.19
CA LYS A 3 10.05 27.81 5.92
C LYS A 3 10.41 26.80 4.81
N LEU A 4 10.09 27.12 3.55
CA LEU A 4 10.42 26.28 2.40
C LEU A 4 11.89 25.85 2.37
N GLU A 5 12.82 26.75 2.70
CA GLU A 5 14.26 26.42 2.71
C GLU A 5 14.63 25.40 3.80
N GLU A 6 13.94 25.41 4.94
CA GLU A 6 14.14 24.42 6.00
C GLU A 6 13.59 23.05 5.57
N ILE A 7 12.47 23.04 4.85
CA ILE A 7 11.85 21.83 4.30
C ILE A 7 12.76 21.22 3.24
N LYS A 8 13.26 22.01 2.29
CA LYS A 8 14.25 21.55 1.29
C LYS A 8 15.44 20.87 1.94
N ILE A 9 16.03 21.49 2.97
CA ILE A 9 17.19 20.92 3.67
C ILE A 9 16.88 19.57 4.29
N LEU A 10 15.69 19.39 4.88
CA LEU A 10 15.27 18.14 5.53
C LEU A 10 14.89 17.06 4.52
N PHE A 11 14.20 17.44 3.45
CA PHE A 11 13.73 16.55 2.40
C PHE A 11 14.87 16.04 1.52
N GLU A 12 15.78 16.95 1.15
CA GLU A 12 16.92 16.65 0.28
C GLU A 12 18.15 16.15 1.06
N ASN A 13 18.09 16.09 2.40
CA ASN A 13 19.21 15.71 3.27
C ASN A 13 19.81 14.34 2.94
N ARG A 14 21.12 14.17 2.82
CA ARG A 14 21.71 12.86 2.45
C ARG A 14 21.43 11.69 3.43
N SER A 15 21.07 11.95 4.69
CA SER A 15 20.77 10.90 5.66
C SER A 15 19.33 10.39 5.54
N TYR A 16 19.16 9.06 5.45
CA TYR A 16 17.84 8.44 5.46
C TYR A 16 17.06 8.73 6.75
N SER A 17 17.71 8.65 7.92
CA SER A 17 17.02 8.83 9.22
C SER A 17 16.35 10.20 9.31
N VAL A 18 17.08 11.26 8.94
CA VAL A 18 16.58 12.64 8.97
C VAL A 18 15.40 12.84 8.02
N ARG A 19 15.47 12.21 6.83
CA ARG A 19 14.39 12.26 5.84
C ARG A 19 13.15 11.52 6.31
N SER A 20 13.32 10.31 6.84
CA SER A 20 12.21 9.47 7.31
C SER A 20 11.53 10.10 8.53
N ASP A 21 12.30 10.59 9.51
CA ASP A 21 11.78 11.33 10.65
C ASP A 21 11.00 12.56 10.19
N PHE A 22 11.52 13.31 9.20
CA PHE A 22 10.81 14.46 8.65
C PHE A 22 9.50 14.06 7.96
N ILE A 23 9.49 13.04 7.11
CA ILE A 23 8.28 12.59 6.40
C ILE A 23 7.22 12.11 7.39
N ASN A 24 7.61 11.43 8.47
CA ASN A 24 6.66 10.88 9.45
C ASN A 24 6.10 11.95 10.40
N ASP A 25 6.92 12.92 10.82
CA ASP A 25 6.56 13.87 11.87
C ASP A 25 6.03 15.21 11.34
N TYR A 26 6.27 15.51 10.07
CA TYR A 26 5.87 16.79 9.49
C TYR A 26 4.42 16.77 9.02
N ASP A 27 3.65 17.75 9.49
CA ASP A 27 2.30 18.01 8.97
C ASP A 27 2.40 18.76 7.64
N PHE A 28 2.15 18.06 6.54
CA PHE A 28 2.20 18.59 5.17
C PHE A 28 1.02 19.50 4.80
N ASN A 29 0.27 20.01 5.79
CA ASN A 29 -0.73 21.07 5.63
C ASN A 29 -0.07 22.45 5.43
N ASP A 30 0.78 22.59 4.40
CA ASP A 30 1.43 23.84 4.00
C ASP A 30 1.22 24.17 2.52
N ASP A 31 1.67 25.36 2.10
CA ASP A 31 1.46 25.89 0.75
C ASP A 31 2.56 25.47 -0.26
N TYR A 32 3.35 24.42 0.02
CA TYR A 32 4.50 24.03 -0.80
C TYR A 32 4.25 22.85 -1.76
N TYR A 33 2.98 22.55 -2.07
CA TYR A 33 2.57 21.49 -2.99
C TYR A 33 3.40 21.44 -4.29
N GLU A 34 3.57 22.59 -4.97
CA GLU A 34 4.32 22.68 -6.22
C GLU A 34 5.78 22.24 -6.03
N TYR A 35 6.41 22.58 -4.91
CA TYR A 35 7.76 22.13 -4.61
C TYR A 35 7.82 20.60 -4.45
N TYR A 36 6.89 20.00 -3.69
CA TYR A 36 6.85 18.55 -3.50
C TYR A 36 6.62 17.83 -4.82
N HIS A 37 5.69 18.31 -5.65
CA HIS A 37 5.42 17.76 -6.98
C HIS A 37 6.66 17.82 -7.87
N GLN A 38 7.32 18.97 -7.97
CA GLN A 38 8.55 19.11 -8.76
C GLN A 38 9.69 18.23 -8.22
N PHE A 39 9.87 18.16 -6.91
CA PHE A 39 10.89 17.28 -6.32
C PHE A 39 10.63 15.82 -6.69
N LEU A 40 9.41 15.34 -6.44
CA LEU A 40 9.02 13.97 -6.71
C LEU A 40 9.12 13.65 -8.20
N LEU A 41 8.69 14.56 -9.08
CA LEU A 41 8.82 14.40 -10.54
C LEU A 41 10.28 14.15 -10.94
N ASN A 42 11.22 14.91 -10.37
CA ASN A 42 12.64 14.84 -10.71
C ASN A 42 13.45 13.77 -9.92
N ALA A 43 12.87 13.12 -8.92
CA ALA A 43 13.53 12.12 -8.06
C ALA A 43 13.66 10.73 -8.73
N GLU A 44 14.37 10.63 -9.86
CA GLU A 44 14.42 9.40 -10.67
C GLU A 44 15.41 8.34 -10.18
N SER A 45 16.50 8.72 -9.51
CA SER A 45 17.65 7.85 -9.21
C SER A 45 17.86 7.58 -7.72
N ILE A 46 16.79 7.26 -6.99
CA ILE A 46 16.85 6.94 -5.55
C ILE A 46 17.31 5.48 -5.35
N LYS A 47 18.54 5.30 -4.87
CA LYS A 47 19.12 3.96 -4.61
C LYS A 47 18.66 3.33 -3.29
N ASP A 48 18.36 4.15 -2.29
CA ASP A 48 17.92 3.67 -0.99
C ASP A 48 16.46 3.20 -1.08
N ARG A 49 16.25 1.91 -0.86
CA ARG A 49 14.92 1.28 -0.99
C ARG A 49 13.91 1.78 0.04
N PHE A 50 14.36 2.16 1.23
CA PHE A 50 13.48 2.63 2.29
C PHE A 50 13.07 4.07 1.97
N TYR A 51 14.03 4.91 1.59
CA TYR A 51 13.72 6.26 1.17
C TYR A 51 12.81 6.31 -0.07
N LEU A 52 13.06 5.45 -1.05
CA LEU A 52 12.18 5.36 -2.22
C LEU A 52 10.76 4.94 -1.84
N SER A 53 10.60 4.01 -0.89
CA SER A 53 9.30 3.65 -0.35
C SER A 53 8.61 4.83 0.32
N ASP A 54 9.30 5.53 1.22
CA ASP A 54 8.76 6.68 1.94
C ASP A 54 8.33 7.79 0.96
N LEU A 55 9.08 8.02 -0.12
CA LEU A 55 8.69 8.97 -1.17
C LEU A 55 7.46 8.53 -1.96
N ILE A 56 7.30 7.24 -2.26
CA ILE A 56 6.11 6.72 -2.95
C ILE A 56 4.88 6.87 -2.04
N ASP A 57 5.00 6.51 -0.77
CA ASP A 57 3.93 6.62 0.21
C ASP A 57 3.52 8.08 0.41
N LEU A 58 4.50 8.99 0.53
CA LEU A 58 4.26 10.43 0.60
C LEU A 58 3.60 10.98 -0.67
N THR A 59 3.97 10.48 -1.85
CA THR A 59 3.32 10.90 -3.11
C THR A 59 1.82 10.60 -3.08
N GLY A 60 1.45 9.43 -2.54
CA GLY A 60 0.05 9.07 -2.34
C GLY A 60 -0.63 9.95 -1.29
N TRP A 61 0.04 10.21 -0.17
CA TRP A 61 -0.49 11.08 0.90
C TRP A 61 -0.73 12.52 0.43
N LEU A 62 0.15 13.05 -0.43
CA LEU A 62 0.00 14.39 -1.01
C LEU A 62 -1.00 14.44 -2.19
N ASP A 63 -1.67 13.35 -2.53
CA ASP A 63 -2.59 13.24 -3.67
C ASP A 63 -1.94 13.68 -5.01
N ILE A 64 -0.67 13.31 -5.22
CA ILE A 64 0.05 13.62 -6.45
C ILE A 64 -0.13 12.48 -7.47
N TYR A 65 -1.01 12.71 -8.45
CA TYR A 65 -1.34 11.76 -9.53
C TYR A 65 -0.82 12.22 -10.91
N ASP A 66 0.44 12.64 -10.96
CA ASP A 66 1.11 13.01 -12.20
C ASP A 66 1.42 11.76 -13.05
N MET A 67 1.04 11.78 -14.34
CA MET A 67 1.19 10.64 -15.24
C MET A 67 2.62 10.10 -15.31
N LYS A 68 3.64 10.97 -15.32
CA LYS A 68 5.05 10.54 -15.38
C LYS A 68 5.47 9.84 -14.09
N ILE A 69 5.01 10.34 -12.95
CA ILE A 69 5.26 9.72 -11.64
C ILE A 69 4.56 8.35 -11.59
N MET A 70 3.30 8.29 -12.04
CA MET A 70 2.53 7.06 -12.11
C MET A 70 3.20 6.01 -13.00
N GLU A 71 3.66 6.37 -14.21
CA GLU A 71 4.38 5.47 -15.12
C GLU A 71 5.65 4.91 -14.47
N ARG A 72 6.43 5.79 -13.84
CA ARG A 72 7.66 5.39 -13.15
C ARG A 72 7.36 4.41 -12.01
N TYR A 73 6.39 4.71 -11.16
CA TYR A 73 6.01 3.82 -10.06
C TYR A 73 5.44 2.51 -10.57
N TYR A 74 4.59 2.54 -11.58
CA TYR A 74 4.07 1.35 -12.21
C TYR A 74 5.19 0.44 -12.74
N SER A 75 6.22 1.01 -13.38
CA SER A 75 7.38 0.25 -13.86
C SER A 75 8.13 -0.50 -12.74
N TYR A 76 8.10 0.00 -11.50
CA TYR A 76 8.75 -0.64 -10.36
C TYR A 76 8.07 -1.96 -9.93
N LEU A 77 6.81 -2.21 -10.31
CA LEU A 77 6.17 -3.50 -10.06
C LEU A 77 6.84 -4.64 -10.84
N PHE A 78 7.37 -4.32 -12.03
CA PHE A 78 7.94 -5.29 -12.98
C PHE A 78 9.46 -5.31 -13.01
N SER A 79 10.11 -4.37 -12.32
CA SER A 79 11.56 -4.35 -12.19
C SER A 79 12.06 -5.30 -11.07
N GLN A 80 13.38 -5.48 -11.01
CA GLN A 80 14.08 -6.23 -9.95
C GLN A 80 14.19 -5.44 -8.63
N ASN A 81 13.19 -4.60 -8.33
CA ASN A 81 13.13 -3.84 -7.10
C ASN A 81 12.76 -4.73 -5.90
N HIS A 82 13.21 -4.29 -4.72
CA HIS A 82 12.88 -4.94 -3.45
C HIS A 82 11.36 -4.95 -3.21
N TYR A 83 10.84 -6.00 -2.57
CA TYR A 83 9.38 -6.15 -2.35
C TYR A 83 8.75 -4.96 -1.62
N LEU A 84 9.52 -4.28 -0.77
CA LEU A 84 9.10 -3.08 -0.03
C LEU A 84 8.69 -1.93 -0.98
N ILE A 85 9.47 -1.70 -2.05
CA ILE A 85 9.12 -0.71 -3.08
C ILE A 85 7.83 -1.14 -3.78
N LYS A 86 7.70 -2.42 -4.14
CA LYS A 86 6.48 -2.95 -4.79
C LYS A 86 5.24 -2.79 -3.89
N LEU A 87 5.40 -2.96 -2.57
CA LEU A 87 4.34 -2.73 -1.61
C LEU A 87 3.89 -1.25 -1.59
N ALA A 88 4.84 -0.32 -1.52
CA ALA A 88 4.53 1.12 -1.55
C ALA A 88 3.82 1.52 -2.86
N VAL A 89 4.29 1.00 -4.01
CA VAL A 89 3.62 1.25 -5.30
C VAL A 89 2.19 0.72 -5.31
N LEU A 90 1.96 -0.49 -4.78
CA LEU A 90 0.61 -1.05 -4.68
C LEU A 90 -0.27 -0.32 -3.65
N ASP A 91 0.31 0.38 -2.67
CA ASP A 91 -0.44 1.26 -1.76
C ASP A 91 -0.77 2.58 -2.46
N TYR A 92 0.17 3.15 -3.23
CA TYR A 92 -0.06 4.34 -4.04
C TYR A 92 -1.22 4.15 -5.03
N PHE A 93 -1.23 3.03 -5.77
CA PHE A 93 -2.32 2.73 -6.72
C PHE A 93 -3.64 2.34 -6.06
N LYS A 94 -3.61 1.97 -4.77
CA LYS A 94 -4.81 1.69 -3.97
C LYS A 94 -5.71 2.93 -3.82
N TYR A 95 -5.09 4.10 -3.75
CA TYR A 95 -5.75 5.39 -3.53
C TYR A 95 -5.95 6.18 -4.83
N CYS A 96 -5.28 5.78 -5.90
CA CYS A 96 -5.50 6.36 -7.22
C CYS A 96 -6.97 6.23 -7.61
N ASN A 97 -7.48 7.25 -8.32
CA ASN A 97 -8.83 7.25 -8.85
C ASN A 97 -9.07 5.98 -9.71
N LYS A 98 -10.29 5.44 -9.68
CA LYS A 98 -10.61 4.13 -10.30
C LYS A 98 -10.27 4.06 -11.79
N ASP A 99 -10.22 5.20 -12.46
CA ASP A 99 -9.75 5.34 -13.83
C ASP A 99 -8.22 5.35 -13.90
N LEU A 100 -7.61 4.23 -13.50
CA LEU A 100 -6.16 4.03 -13.65
C LEU A 100 -5.79 4.22 -15.13
N PRO A 101 -4.71 4.95 -15.44
CA PRO A 101 -4.30 5.21 -16.81
C PRO A 101 -3.68 3.98 -17.51
N PHE A 102 -3.65 2.82 -16.83
CA PHE A 102 -3.06 1.57 -17.32
C PHE A 102 -4.16 0.53 -17.57
N PRO A 103 -4.71 0.43 -18.80
CA PRO A 103 -5.75 -0.56 -19.12
C PRO A 103 -5.31 -2.02 -18.89
N SER A 104 -4.00 -2.29 -18.88
CA SER A 104 -3.44 -3.62 -18.62
C SER A 104 -3.24 -3.94 -17.13
N TYR A 105 -3.56 -3.01 -16.21
CA TYR A 105 -3.25 -3.13 -14.79
C TYR A 105 -3.70 -4.47 -14.19
N GLU A 106 -4.96 -4.86 -14.41
CA GLU A 106 -5.49 -6.16 -13.94
C GLU A 106 -4.69 -7.34 -14.50
N LYS A 107 -4.44 -7.36 -15.80
CA LYS A 107 -3.68 -8.43 -16.47
C LYS A 107 -2.27 -8.53 -15.92
N ASP A 108 -1.63 -7.39 -15.67
CA ASP A 108 -0.25 -7.34 -15.23
C ASP A 108 -0.11 -7.71 -13.74
N LEU A 109 -1.07 -7.36 -12.90
CA LEU A 109 -1.17 -7.87 -11.52
C LEU A 109 -1.40 -9.40 -11.49
N ASN A 110 -2.24 -9.92 -12.39
CA ASN A 110 -2.43 -11.37 -12.52
C ASN A 110 -1.13 -12.08 -12.94
N ALA A 111 -0.31 -11.46 -13.81
CA ALA A 111 1.00 -11.99 -14.17
C ALA A 111 1.95 -12.01 -12.96
N ILE A 112 1.97 -10.94 -12.15
CA ILE A 112 2.75 -10.88 -10.90
C ILE A 112 2.35 -12.02 -9.94
N LEU A 113 1.06 -12.36 -9.82
CA LEU A 113 0.60 -13.47 -8.97
C LEU A 113 1.18 -14.84 -9.36
N GLN A 114 1.54 -15.04 -10.64
CA GLN A 114 2.15 -16.28 -11.12
C GLN A 114 3.63 -16.41 -10.69
N GLU A 115 4.24 -15.33 -10.21
CA GLU A 115 5.62 -15.34 -9.73
C GLU A 115 5.73 -15.87 -8.29
N ARG A 116 6.96 -16.23 -7.92
CA ARG A 116 7.28 -16.57 -6.53
C ARG A 116 7.40 -15.29 -5.71
N LEU A 117 6.32 -14.92 -5.03
CA LEU A 117 6.25 -13.71 -4.21
C LEU A 117 6.31 -14.01 -2.70
N PRO A 118 6.86 -13.09 -1.88
CA PRO A 118 6.58 -13.06 -0.46
C PRO A 118 5.08 -12.94 -0.21
N SER A 119 4.57 -13.61 0.83
CA SER A 119 3.13 -13.65 1.09
C SER A 119 2.51 -12.28 1.33
N ILE A 120 3.23 -11.35 1.96
CA ILE A 120 2.76 -9.97 2.17
C ILE A 120 2.53 -9.23 0.83
N LEU A 121 3.39 -9.45 -0.15
CA LEU A 121 3.26 -8.86 -1.48
C LEU A 121 2.12 -9.52 -2.25
N ARG A 122 2.02 -10.85 -2.22
CA ARG A 122 0.89 -11.59 -2.81
C ARG A 122 -0.45 -11.12 -2.25
N CYS A 123 -0.50 -10.90 -0.94
CA CYS A 123 -1.67 -10.37 -0.26
C CYS A 123 -2.06 -8.99 -0.78
N GLN A 124 -1.09 -8.08 -0.92
CA GLN A 124 -1.34 -6.72 -1.41
C GLN A 124 -1.81 -6.72 -2.88
N VAL A 125 -1.24 -7.58 -3.72
CA VAL A 125 -1.67 -7.74 -5.13
C VAL A 125 -3.11 -8.23 -5.20
N LEU A 126 -3.49 -9.21 -4.39
CA LEU A 126 -4.87 -9.70 -4.32
C LEU A 126 -5.84 -8.61 -3.88
N ILE A 127 -5.46 -7.77 -2.90
CA ILE A 127 -6.28 -6.62 -2.50
C ILE A 127 -6.46 -5.62 -3.65
N ASN A 128 -5.38 -5.26 -4.34
CA ASN A 128 -5.47 -4.36 -5.49
C ASN A 128 -6.41 -4.91 -6.58
N LEU A 129 -6.32 -6.22 -6.88
CA LEU A 129 -7.24 -6.88 -7.81
C LEU A 129 -8.70 -6.86 -7.35
N LEU A 130 -8.95 -6.98 -6.04
CA LEU A 130 -10.31 -6.89 -5.48
C LEU A 130 -10.89 -5.47 -5.56
N ILE A 131 -10.05 -4.43 -5.50
CA ILE A 131 -10.46 -3.03 -5.63
C ILE A 131 -10.96 -2.73 -7.04
N LEU A 132 -10.40 -3.39 -8.06
CA LEU A 132 -10.85 -3.25 -9.46
C LEU A 132 -12.28 -3.79 -9.67
N ASP A 133 -12.74 -4.64 -8.75
CA ASP A 133 -14.12 -5.14 -8.69
C ASP A 133 -14.61 -5.80 -10.00
N THR A 134 -13.73 -6.58 -10.61
CA THR A 134 -13.99 -7.25 -11.88
C THR A 134 -14.75 -8.57 -11.69
N LYS A 135 -15.15 -9.21 -12.79
CA LYS A 135 -15.83 -10.51 -12.78
C LYS A 135 -15.01 -11.63 -12.10
N ASP A 136 -13.69 -11.47 -12.01
CA ASP A 136 -12.77 -12.46 -11.46
C ASP A 136 -12.52 -12.25 -9.95
N ALA A 137 -13.10 -11.20 -9.34
CA ALA A 137 -13.02 -10.91 -7.91
C ALA A 137 -13.34 -12.12 -6.98
N PRO A 138 -14.35 -12.96 -7.26
CA PRO A 138 -14.60 -14.16 -6.45
C PRO A 138 -13.42 -15.14 -6.40
N GLN A 139 -12.61 -15.22 -7.46
CA GLN A 139 -11.40 -16.03 -7.48
C GLN A 139 -10.31 -15.41 -6.60
N TYR A 140 -10.14 -14.09 -6.65
CA TYR A 140 -9.16 -13.37 -5.83
C TYR A 140 -9.48 -13.49 -4.34
N ILE A 141 -10.77 -13.45 -3.95
CA ILE A 141 -11.19 -13.73 -2.56
C ILE A 141 -10.78 -15.14 -2.13
N LYS A 142 -11.05 -16.15 -2.96
CA LYS A 142 -10.67 -17.54 -2.64
C LYS A 142 -9.16 -17.68 -2.46
N SER A 143 -8.37 -17.07 -3.33
CA SER A 143 -6.92 -17.06 -3.22
C SER A 143 -6.42 -16.33 -1.97
N LEU A 144 -7.08 -15.24 -1.57
CA LEU A 144 -6.74 -14.49 -0.37
C LEU A 144 -7.06 -15.27 0.91
N ILE A 145 -8.22 -15.93 0.96
CA ILE A 145 -8.61 -16.80 2.07
C ILE A 145 -7.63 -17.96 2.20
N SER A 146 -7.30 -18.63 1.09
CA SER A 146 -6.32 -19.72 1.09
C SER A 146 -4.94 -19.25 1.58
N LEU A 147 -4.52 -18.03 1.21
CA LEU A 147 -3.29 -17.43 1.71
C LEU A 147 -3.35 -17.23 3.24
N LEU A 148 -4.46 -16.72 3.77
CA LEU A 148 -4.65 -16.50 5.21
C LEU A 148 -4.64 -17.80 6.01
N GLU A 149 -5.29 -18.85 5.53
CA GLU A 149 -5.35 -20.15 6.19
C GLU A 149 -3.94 -20.72 6.44
N HIS A 150 -3.03 -20.57 5.47
CA HIS A 150 -1.70 -21.18 5.49
C HIS A 150 -0.59 -20.25 6.00
N ASN A 151 -0.90 -18.98 6.30
CA ASN A 151 0.11 -17.99 6.65
C ASN A 151 0.00 -17.51 8.10
N ASN A 152 1.09 -17.54 8.85
CA ASN A 152 1.16 -17.12 10.25
C ASN A 152 1.94 -15.81 10.45
N ASP A 153 2.33 -15.13 9.37
CA ASP A 153 3.02 -13.84 9.43
C ASP A 153 2.03 -12.74 9.84
N TRP A 154 2.21 -12.22 11.06
CA TRP A 154 1.39 -11.15 11.61
C TRP A 154 1.38 -9.90 10.75
N LYS A 155 2.44 -9.64 9.96
CA LYS A 155 2.51 -8.47 9.06
C LYS A 155 1.47 -8.54 7.96
N VAL A 156 1.16 -9.75 7.47
CA VAL A 156 0.11 -9.98 6.46
C VAL A 156 -1.26 -9.69 7.06
N ILE A 157 -1.51 -10.20 8.26
CA ILE A 157 -2.77 -9.98 9.01
C ILE A 157 -2.97 -8.48 9.26
N HIS A 158 -1.96 -7.81 9.80
CA HIS A 158 -2.02 -6.37 10.09
C HIS A 158 -2.28 -5.54 8.83
N ARG A 159 -1.60 -5.86 7.72
CA ARG A 159 -1.78 -5.16 6.46
C ARG A 159 -3.18 -5.35 5.87
N LEU A 160 -3.76 -6.54 6.00
CA LEU A 160 -5.14 -6.78 5.58
C LEU A 160 -6.15 -5.97 6.38
N LEU A 161 -5.96 -5.87 7.69
CA LEU A 161 -6.82 -5.05 8.55
C LEU A 161 -6.74 -3.57 8.18
N ASN A 162 -5.53 -3.06 7.90
CA ASN A 162 -5.37 -1.69 7.42
C ASN A 162 -6.08 -1.48 6.08
N ASN A 163 -5.90 -2.40 5.12
CA ASN A 163 -6.59 -2.30 3.83
C ASN A 163 -8.13 -2.32 3.98
N LEU A 164 -8.69 -3.14 4.87
CA LEU A 164 -10.14 -3.17 5.13
C LEU A 164 -10.66 -1.89 5.79
N LYS A 165 -9.81 -1.18 6.55
CA LYS A 165 -10.14 0.10 7.16
C LYS A 165 -10.04 1.26 6.17
N GLU A 166 -9.06 1.19 5.26
CA GLU A 166 -8.69 2.28 4.35
C GLU A 166 -9.44 2.23 3.01
N VAL A 167 -9.94 1.06 2.61
CA VAL A 167 -10.55 0.88 1.29
C VAL A 167 -11.93 0.24 1.40
N GLN A 168 -12.89 0.82 0.67
CA GLN A 168 -14.24 0.27 0.56
C GLN A 168 -14.29 -0.83 -0.51
N LEU A 169 -14.20 -2.08 -0.08
CA LEU A 169 -14.52 -3.25 -0.91
C LEU A 169 -16.03 -3.53 -0.87
N ARG A 170 -16.52 -4.38 -1.80
CA ARG A 170 -17.89 -4.90 -1.71
C ARG A 170 -18.12 -5.57 -0.36
N LEU A 171 -19.30 -5.35 0.23
CA LEU A 171 -19.65 -5.88 1.54
C LEU A 171 -19.48 -7.41 1.64
N GLU A 172 -19.84 -8.14 0.58
CA GLU A 172 -19.64 -9.58 0.48
C GLU A 172 -18.16 -9.99 0.63
N TYR A 173 -17.25 -9.26 -0.01
CA TYR A 173 -15.81 -9.51 0.01
C TYR A 173 -15.22 -9.20 1.39
N SER A 174 -15.54 -8.01 1.92
CA SER A 174 -15.10 -7.59 3.25
C SER A 174 -15.57 -8.58 4.32
N SER A 175 -16.83 -9.02 4.25
CA SER A 175 -17.40 -10.00 5.18
C SER A 175 -16.67 -11.34 5.15
N CYS A 176 -16.38 -11.86 3.94
CA CYS A 176 -15.63 -13.10 3.77
C CYS A 176 -14.22 -13.02 4.36
N ILE A 177 -13.49 -11.93 4.06
CA ILE A 177 -12.12 -11.72 4.57
C ILE A 177 -12.15 -11.60 6.09
N CYS A 178 -13.08 -10.81 6.63
CA CYS A 178 -13.21 -10.59 8.07
C CYS A 178 -13.50 -11.86 8.87
N LYS A 179 -14.40 -12.71 8.37
CA LYS A 179 -14.70 -13.99 9.00
C LYS A 179 -13.43 -14.83 9.18
N GLU A 180 -12.59 -14.88 8.15
CA GLU A 180 -11.36 -15.67 8.21
C GLU A 180 -10.28 -15.00 9.07
N LEU A 181 -10.16 -13.67 9.07
CA LEU A 181 -9.24 -12.95 9.95
C LEU A 181 -9.59 -13.15 11.43
N VAL A 182 -10.87 -13.11 11.80
CA VAL A 182 -11.33 -13.38 13.18
C VAL A 182 -11.02 -14.82 13.60
N LYS A 183 -11.23 -15.80 12.70
CA LYS A 183 -10.84 -17.18 12.97
C LYS A 183 -9.33 -17.33 13.14
N LYS A 184 -8.54 -16.65 12.30
CA LYS A 184 -7.08 -16.70 12.35
C LYS A 184 -6.50 -16.05 13.60
N SER A 185 -7.07 -14.93 14.06
CA SER A 185 -6.61 -14.21 15.25
C SER A 185 -6.83 -14.98 16.56
N GLN A 186 -7.75 -15.94 16.57
CA GLN A 186 -7.96 -16.87 17.69
C GLN A 186 -6.89 -17.96 17.78
N ILE A 187 -6.19 -18.24 16.68
CA ILE A 187 -5.25 -19.38 16.54
C ILE A 187 -3.80 -18.91 16.62
N VAL A 188 -3.48 -17.75 16.04
CA VAL A 188 -2.13 -17.20 16.07
C VAL A 188 -1.93 -16.46 17.40
N GLU A 189 -0.79 -16.68 18.08
CA GLU A 189 -0.35 -15.84 19.20
C GLU A 189 -0.01 -14.43 18.69
N LEU A 190 -1.05 -13.66 18.43
CA LEU A 190 -0.96 -12.23 18.21
C LEU A 190 -0.76 -11.58 19.58
N GLY A 191 0.18 -10.64 19.68
CA GLY A 191 0.38 -9.85 20.91
C GLY A 191 -0.94 -9.23 21.38
N ALA A 192 -1.07 -8.96 22.68
CA ALA A 192 -2.34 -8.54 23.29
C ALA A 192 -3.03 -7.35 22.58
N SER A 193 -2.26 -6.41 22.02
CA SER A 193 -2.76 -5.26 21.25
C SER A 193 -3.33 -5.64 19.87
N THR A 194 -2.94 -6.77 19.29
CA THR A 194 -3.34 -7.21 17.94
C THR A 194 -4.50 -8.22 17.96
N LYS A 195 -4.94 -8.68 19.14
CA LYS A 195 -6.09 -9.60 19.27
C LYS A 195 -7.45 -8.90 19.10
N SER A 196 -7.59 -7.64 19.53
CA SER A 196 -8.85 -6.89 19.41
C SER A 196 -9.02 -6.21 18.04
N LEU A 197 -7.91 -5.79 17.42
CA LEU A 197 -7.87 -5.14 16.10
C LEU A 197 -8.73 -5.83 15.01
N PRO A 198 -8.68 -7.16 14.82
CA PRO A 198 -9.55 -7.85 13.87
C PRO A 198 -11.03 -7.71 14.20
N ILE A 199 -11.39 -7.77 15.49
CA ILE A 199 -12.78 -7.68 15.93
C ILE A 199 -13.29 -6.25 15.76
N ASP A 200 -12.48 -5.26 16.09
CA ASP A 200 -12.85 -3.85 16.01
C ASP A 200 -13.00 -3.39 14.54
N VAL A 201 -12.05 -3.73 13.67
CA VAL A 201 -12.15 -3.42 12.24
C VAL A 201 -13.32 -4.16 11.59
N CYS A 202 -13.51 -5.44 11.89
CA CYS A 202 -14.53 -6.24 11.22
C CYS A 202 -15.96 -6.05 11.74
N LYS A 203 -16.15 -5.52 12.96
CA LYS A 203 -17.49 -5.12 13.43
C LYS A 203 -18.02 -3.90 12.69
N ASN A 204 -17.15 -2.93 12.41
CA ASN A 204 -17.51 -1.67 11.77
C ASN A 204 -17.80 -1.78 10.27
N ILE A 205 -17.54 -2.94 9.65
CA ILE A 205 -17.87 -3.20 8.23
C ILE A 205 -19.38 -3.45 8.03
N HIS A 206 -20.12 -3.71 9.10
CA HIS A 206 -21.55 -4.01 9.09
C HIS A 206 -22.45 -2.87 9.60
N GLU A 207 -21.87 -1.74 10.02
CA GLU A 207 -22.59 -0.51 10.40
C GLU A 207 -22.68 0.44 9.20
#